data_AF-A0A2E9NXC7-F1
#
_entry.id   AF-A0A2E9NXC7-F1
#
_cell.length_a   1.000
_cell.length_b   1.000
_cell.length_c   1.000
_cell.angle_alpha   90.00
_cell.angle_beta   90.00
_cell.angle_gamma   90.00
#
_symmetry.space_group_name_H-M   'P 1'
#
loop_
_entity.id
_entity.type
_entity.pdbx_description
1 polymer ?
#
loop_
_entity_poly.entity_id
_entity_poly.type
_entity_poly.pdbx_seq_one_letter_code
_entity_poly.pdbx_strand_id
1 'polypeptide(L)' 'MIIGKVSNNEKKVKFNEEIRCTNCRKQVPGGLQAGEAYYQTKSFKIELENFKKSYLCGICRDKKRRE' A
#
# COMPACT_ATOMS: atom_id res chain seq x y z
N MET A 1 2.16 -5.71 3.30
CA MET A 1 3.01 -4.62 2.77
C MET A 1 3.05 -3.51 3.82
N ILE A 2 4.19 -2.86 4.05
CA ILE A 2 4.31 -1.76 5.00
C ILE A 2 4.20 -0.44 4.22
N ILE A 3 3.40 0.51 4.71
CA ILE A 3 3.34 1.89 4.22
C ILE A 3 4.08 2.79 5.21
N GLY A 4 4.94 3.67 4.70
CA GLY A 4 5.84 4.50 5.50
C GLY A 4 7.04 3.73 6.08
N LYS A 5 7.65 4.32 7.12
CA LYS A 5 8.76 3.74 7.88
C LYS A 5 8.25 3.27 9.25
N VAL A 6 8.76 2.12 9.71
CA VAL A 6 8.52 1.62 11.06
C VAL A 6 9.87 1.57 11.77
N SER A 7 9.98 2.22 12.92
CA SER A 7 11.21 2.18 13.73
C SER A 7 11.37 0.82 14.43
N ASN A 8 12.59 0.41 14.78
CA ASN A 8 12.89 -0.94 15.30
C ASN A 8 12.09 -1.35 16.57
N ASN A 9 11.60 -0.37 17.36
CA ASN A 9 10.79 -0.60 18.57
C ASN A 9 9.37 -0.02 18.48
N GLU A 10 8.93 0.41 17.30
CA GLU A 10 7.62 1.00 17.11
C GLU A 10 6.55 -0.09 16.93
N LYS A 11 5.41 0.09 17.60
CA LYS A 11 4.26 -0.80 17.42
C LYS A 11 3.73 -0.70 15.99
N LYS A 12 3.33 -1.84 15.44
CA LYS A 12 2.75 -1.92 14.09
C LYS A 12 1.23 -2.03 14.18
N VAL A 13 0.54 -1.19 13.44
CA VAL A 13 -0.91 -1.29 13.23
C VAL A 13 -1.16 -2.06 11.94
N LYS A 14 -1.97 -3.12 12.01
CA LYS A 14 -2.46 -3.86 10.85
C LYS A 14 -3.85 -3.34 10.49
N PHE A 15 -4.09 -3.11 9.20
CA PHE A 15 -5.37 -2.62 8.71
C PHE A 15 -5.63 -3.16 7.29
N ASN A 16 -6.90 -3.14 6.89
CA ASN A 16 -7.33 -3.59 5.57
C ASN A 16 -7.81 -2.41 4.76
N GLU A 17 -7.34 -2.31 3.52
CA GLU A 17 -7.78 -1.30 2.57
C GLU A 17 -8.27 -1.94 1.29
N GLU A 18 -9.23 -1.30 0.64
CA GLU A 18 -9.61 -1.71 -0.70
C GLU A 18 -8.53 -1.26 -1.70
N ILE A 19 -7.80 -2.22 -2.25
CA ILE A 19 -6.77 -1.99 -3.26
C ILE A 19 -7.24 -2.61 -4.56
N ARG A 20 -7.26 -1.82 -5.63
CA ARG A 20 -7.53 -2.27 -6.99
C ARG A 20 -6.32 -2.01 -7.87
N CYS A 21 -6.00 -2.95 -8.74
CA CYS A 21 -4.99 -2.73 -9.77
C CYS A 21 -5.43 -1.58 -10.68
N THR A 22 -4.55 -0.62 -10.89
CA THR A 22 -4.82 0.55 -11.74
C THR A 22 -4.95 0.17 -13.21
N ASN A 23 -4.25 -0.88 -13.65
CA ASN A 23 -4.27 -1.35 -15.02
C ASN A 23 -5.47 -2.28 -15.31
N CYS A 24 -5.62 -3.38 -14.55
CA CYS A 24 -6.66 -4.38 -14.82
C CYS A 24 -7.90 -4.31 -13.90
N ARG A 25 -7.98 -3.31 -13.01
CA ARG A 25 -9.10 -3.09 -12.06
C ARG A 25 -9.39 -4.23 -11.08
N LYS A 26 -8.64 -5.34 -11.15
CA LYS A 26 -8.74 -6.48 -10.23
C LYS A 26 -8.51 -6.03 -8.78
N GLN A 27 -9.43 -6.41 -7.91
CA GLN A 27 -9.26 -6.25 -6.46
C GLN A 27 -8.19 -7.24 -5.96
N VAL A 28 -7.29 -6.75 -5.10
CA VAL A 28 -6.22 -7.55 -4.51
C VAL A 28 -6.36 -7.57 -2.98
N PRO A 29 -5.69 -8.50 -2.28
CA PRO A 29 -5.66 -8.49 -0.82
C PRO A 29 -5.17 -7.15 -0.26
N GLY A 30 -5.97 -6.59 0.63
CA GLY A 30 -5.80 -5.27 1.23
C GLY A 30 -4.94 -5.19 2.48
N GLY A 31 -4.28 -6.29 2.87
CA GLY A 31 -3.58 -6.40 4.15
C GLY A 31 -2.34 -5.52 4.21
N LEU A 32 -2.45 -4.40 4.91
CA LEU A 32 -1.41 -3.39 5.07
C LEU A 32 -0.98 -3.23 6.52
N GLN A 33 0.21 -2.65 6.70
CA GLN A 33 0.77 -2.35 8.01
C GLN A 33 1.41 -0.97 7.98
N ALA A 34 1.35 -0.26 9.10
CA ALA A 34 2.05 1.01 9.31
C ALA A 34 2.56 1.07 10.75
N GLY A 35 3.56 1.92 11.00
CA GLY A 35 3.98 2.27 12.35
C GLY A 35 2.86 3.05 13.05
N GLU A 36 2.65 2.81 14.33
CA GLU A 36 1.59 3.46 15.11
C GLU A 36 1.71 5.00 15.10
N ALA A 37 2.93 5.53 15.18
CA ALA A 37 3.15 6.98 15.16
C ALA A 37 2.92 7.57 13.76
N TYR A 38 3.08 6.76 12.71
CA TYR A 38 2.83 7.16 11.33
C TYR A 38 1.36 7.03 10.91
N TYR A 39 0.67 6.03 11.46
CA TYR A 39 -0.70 5.69 11.10
C TYR A 39 -1.66 6.87 11.31
N GLN A 40 -2.60 7.06 10.36
CA GLN A 40 -3.58 8.17 10.34
C GLN A 40 -3.03 9.61 10.26
N THR A 41 -1.71 9.81 10.20
CA THR A 41 -1.13 11.13 9.94
C THR A 41 -1.51 11.66 8.54
N LYS A 42 -1.37 12.97 8.31
CA LYS A 42 -1.60 13.57 6.97
C LYS A 42 -0.70 12.92 5.91
N SER A 43 0.57 12.71 6.24
CA SER A 43 1.54 12.05 5.36
C SER A 43 1.12 10.63 5.01
N PHE A 44 0.66 9.85 6.00
CA PHE A 44 0.11 8.52 5.77
C PHE A 44 -1.06 8.51 4.80
N LYS A 45 -2.03 9.43 4.97
CA LYS A 45 -3.20 9.52 4.07
C LYS A 45 -2.77 9.83 2.63
N ILE A 46 -1.83 10.76 2.46
CA ILE A 46 -1.29 11.11 1.13
C ILE A 46 -0.57 9.92 0.50
N GLU A 47 0.28 9.22 1.27
CA GLU A 47 1.01 8.04 0.78
C GLU A 47 0.06 6.89 0.43
N LEU A 48 -0.96 6.64 1.26
CA LEU A 48 -1.96 5.61 1.01
C LEU A 48 -2.76 5.89 -0.26
N GLU A 49 -3.20 7.14 -0.45
CA GLU A 49 -3.89 7.59 -1.67
C GLU A 49 -3.01 7.41 -2.92
N ASN A 50 -1.75 7.86 -2.85
CA ASN A 50 -0.80 7.71 -3.94
C ASN A 50 -0.54 6.24 -4.27
N PHE A 51 -0.35 5.41 -3.23
CA PHE A 51 -0.19 3.98 -3.37
C PHE A 51 -1.39 3.34 -4.07
N LYS A 52 -2.62 3.65 -3.66
CA LYS A 52 -3.85 3.15 -4.32
C LYS A 52 -3.92 3.57 -5.79
N LYS A 53 -3.53 4.80 -6.12
CA LYS A 53 -3.56 5.35 -7.49
C LYS A 53 -2.47 4.81 -8.41
N SER A 54 -1.38 4.27 -7.87
CA SER A 54 -0.27 3.73 -8.66
C SER A 54 -0.13 2.21 -8.57
N TYR A 55 -0.97 1.54 -7.76
CA TYR A 55 -0.81 0.12 -7.50
C TYR A 55 -1.03 -0.73 -8.76
N LEU A 56 -0.11 -1.67 -8.99
CA LEU A 56 -0.24 -2.72 -10.00
C LEU A 56 -0.22 -4.08 -9.31
N CYS A 57 -1.16 -4.95 -9.69
CA CYS A 57 -1.09 -6.35 -9.28
C CYS A 57 0.17 -7.01 -9.87
N GLY A 58 0.61 -8.13 -9.28
CA GLY A 58 1.83 -8.83 -9.70
C GLY A 58 1.88 -9.08 -11.20
N ILE A 59 0.77 -9.54 -11.80
CA ILE A 59 0.65 -9.81 -13.23
C ILE A 59 0.90 -8.55 -14.08
N CYS A 60 0.21 -7.45 -13.78
CA CYS A 60 0.36 -6.20 -14.54
C CYS A 60 1.73 -5.57 -14.34
N ARG A 61 2.30 -5.68 -13.13
CA ARG A 61 3.65 -5.20 -12.83
C ARG A 61 4.69 -5.99 -13.62
N ASP A 62 4.55 -7.31 -13.67
CA ASP A 62 5.51 -8.17 -14.38
C ASP A 62 5.38 -8.03 -15.90
N LYS A 63 4.16 -7.80 -16.42
CA LYS A 63 3.94 -7.42 -17.82
C LYS A 63 4.66 -6.11 -18.17
N LYS A 64 4.46 -5.06 -17.36
CA LYS A 64 5.10 -3.75 -17.55
C LYS A 64 6.64 -3.79 -17.50
N ARG A 65 7.24 -4.77 -16.82
CA ARG A 65 8.70 -4.95 -16.78
C ARG A 65 9.27 -5.61 -18.05
N ARG A 66 8.43 -6.25 -18.86
CA ARG A 66 8.80 -6.96 -20.08
C ARG A 66 8.51 -6.16 -21.36
N GLU A 67 7.84 -5.01 -21.21
CA GLU A 67 7.61 -4.00 -22.25
C GLU A 67 8.77 -3.00 -22.27
#